data_AF-A0A6G3XP46-F1
#
_entry.id   AF-A0A6G3XP46-F1
#
_cell.length_a   1.000
_cell.length_b   1.000
_cell.length_c   1.000
_cell.angle_alpha   90.00
_cell.angle_beta   90.00
_cell.angle_gamma   90.00
#
_symmetry.space_group_name_H-M   'P 1'
#
loop_
_entity.id
_entity.type
_entity.pdbx_description
1 polymer ?
#
loop_
_entity_poly.entity_id
_entity_poly.type
_entity_poly.pdbx_seq_one_letter_code
_entity_poly.pdbx_strand_id
1 'polypeptide(L)' 'MSEPLSDIHTTAGKLADLTRRIDEATHAGSARAVEKQHAKGKLTARERVELLLDEGSFVELDEFARHRS' A
#
# COMPACT_ATOMS: atom_id res chain seq x y z
N MET A 1 -11.17 -25.09 12.71
CA MET A 1 -10.57 -25.25 11.36
C MET A 1 -10.23 -23.85 10.88
N SER A 2 -8.95 -23.54 10.69
CA SER A 2 -8.54 -22.25 10.12
C SER A 2 -9.09 -22.16 8.70
N GLU A 3 -9.65 -21.02 8.30
CA GLU A 3 -10.05 -20.82 6.92
C GLU A 3 -8.83 -21.00 6.00
N PRO A 4 -8.96 -21.69 4.86
CA PRO A 4 -7.82 -22.05 4.01
C PRO A 4 -7.07 -20.83 3.45
N LEU A 5 -7.70 -19.65 3.41
CA LEU A 5 -7.09 -18.40 2.95
C LEU A 5 -6.20 -17.71 3.98
N SER A 6 -6.28 -18.10 5.26
CA SER A 6 -5.45 -17.51 6.33
C SER A 6 -4.23 -18.35 6.70
N ASP A 7 -4.08 -19.56 6.14
CA ASP A 7 -2.92 -20.40 6.40
C ASP A 7 -1.70 -19.98 5.55
N ILE A 8 -0.77 -19.28 6.21
CA ILE A 8 0.48 -18.78 5.62
C ILE A 8 1.44 -19.88 5.13
N HIS A 9 1.20 -21.14 5.47
CA HIS A 9 2.02 -22.25 5.00
C HIS A 9 1.58 -22.77 3.62
N THR A 10 0.44 -22.33 3.11
CA THR A 10 -0.03 -22.65 1.75
C THR A 10 0.38 -21.57 0.74
N THR A 11 0.41 -21.91 -0.55
CA THR A 11 0.60 -20.91 -1.62
C THR A 11 -0.53 -19.88 -1.60
N ALA A 12 -1.77 -20.32 -1.43
CA ALA A 12 -2.94 -19.44 -1.42
C ALA A 12 -2.88 -18.44 -0.25
N GLY A 13 -2.55 -18.89 0.96
CA GLY A 13 -2.44 -18.00 2.12
C GLY A 13 -1.26 -17.03 2.04
N LYS A 14 -0.14 -17.43 1.43
CA LYS A 14 0.98 -16.49 1.14
C LYS A 14 0.58 -15.38 0.18
N LEU A 15 -0.19 -15.72 -0.86
CA LEU A 15 -0.71 -14.73 -1.82
C LEU A 15 -1.74 -13.80 -1.17
N ALA A 16 -2.61 -14.32 -0.32
CA ALA A 16 -3.57 -13.52 0.45
C ALA A 16 -2.85 -12.54 1.39
N ASP A 17 -1.82 -13.01 2.11
CA ASP A 17 -1.01 -12.17 2.98
C ASP A 17 -0.23 -11.09 2.20
N LEU A 18 0.35 -11.43 1.04
CA LEU A 18 0.98 -10.44 0.16
C LEU A 18 -0.01 -9.36 -0.28
N THR A 19 -1.21 -9.75 -0.73
CA THR A 19 -2.26 -8.81 -1.15
C THR A 19 -2.64 -7.86 -0.02
N ARG A 20 -2.79 -8.39 1.19
CA ARG A 20 -3.06 -7.57 2.39
C ARG A 20 -1.93 -6.57 2.66
N ARG A 21 -0.67 -6.98 2.54
CA ARG A 21 0.47 -6.08 2.76
C ARG A 21 0.55 -4.98 1.70
N ILE A 22 0.25 -5.29 0.43
CA ILE A 22 0.16 -4.29 -0.66
C ILE A 22 -0.92 -3.26 -0.32
N ASP A 23 -2.10 -3.71 0.12
CA ASP A 23 -3.18 -2.79 0.51
C ASP A 23 -2.75 -1.88 1.69
N GLU A 24 -2.12 -2.45 2.72
CA GLU A 24 -1.61 -1.71 3.87
C GLU A 24 -0.49 -0.72 3.50
N ALA A 25 0.40 -1.08 2.57
CA ALA A 25 1.48 -0.21 2.12
C ALA A 25 0.96 0.89 1.18
N THR A 26 0.01 0.55 0.32
CA THR A 26 -0.69 1.50 -0.55
C THR A 26 -1.42 2.55 0.30
N HIS A 27 -2.06 2.11 1.38
CA HIS A 27 -2.77 2.99 2.30
C HIS A 27 -1.97 3.27 3.58
N ALA A 28 -0.63 3.25 3.53
CA ALA A 28 0.24 3.36 4.72
C ALA A 28 0.08 4.68 5.49
N GLY A 29 -0.42 5.73 4.83
CA GLY A 29 -0.89 6.92 5.52
C GLY A 29 -2.23 6.63 6.18
N SER A 30 -2.32 6.77 7.51
CA SER A 30 -3.63 6.77 8.20
C SER A 30 -4.61 7.68 7.45
N ALA A 31 -5.90 7.33 7.39
CA ALA A 31 -6.92 8.18 6.77
C ALA A 31 -6.82 9.65 7.22
N ARG A 32 -6.51 9.86 8.51
CA ARG A 32 -6.21 11.16 9.12
C ARG A 32 -5.04 11.91 8.45
N ALA A 33 -3.98 11.22 8.05
CA ALA A 33 -2.83 11.83 7.38
C ALA A 33 -3.16 12.27 5.95
N VAL A 34 -3.98 11.48 5.24
CA VAL A 34 -4.51 11.82 3.91
C VAL A 34 -5.39 13.06 4.02
N GLU A 35 -6.40 13.02 4.90
CA GLU A 35 -7.29 14.16 5.18
C GLU A 35 -6.51 15.43 5.56
N LYS A 36 -5.43 15.30 6.35
CA LYS A 36 -4.58 16.44 6.73
C LYS A 36 -3.85 17.06 5.54
N GLN A 37 -3.50 16.30 4.50
CA GLN A 37 -2.93 16.87 3.27
C GLN A 37 -4.02 17.57 2.46
N HIS A 38 -5.16 16.90 2.26
CA HIS A 38 -6.28 17.46 1.50
C HIS A 38 -6.85 18.73 2.14
N ALA A 39 -6.98 18.78 3.46
CA ALA A 39 -7.40 19.97 4.22
C ALA A 39 -6.45 21.16 4.05
N LYS A 40 -5.21 20.92 3.61
CA LYS A 40 -4.23 21.97 3.27
C LYS A 40 -4.20 22.31 1.77
N GLY A 41 -5.13 21.77 0.98
CA GLY A 41 -5.13 21.88 -0.48
C GLY A 41 -3.96 21.15 -1.14
N LYS A 42 -3.39 20.13 -0.49
CA LYS A 42 -2.25 19.37 -1.00
C LYS A 42 -2.66 17.95 -1.36
N LEU A 43 -2.08 17.46 -2.45
CA LEU A 43 -2.12 16.05 -2.81
C LEU A 43 -1.20 15.22 -1.92
N THR A 44 -1.52 13.94 -1.73
CA THR A 44 -0.64 12.93 -1.13
C THR A 44 0.58 12.68 -2.02
N ALA A 45 1.55 11.89 -1.54
CA ALA A 45 2.72 11.55 -2.35
C ALA A 45 2.33 10.72 -3.59
N ARG A 46 1.49 9.70 -3.43
CA ARG A 46 1.06 8.83 -4.55
C ARG A 46 0.18 9.57 -5.55
N GLU A 47 -0.76 10.40 -5.09
CA GLU A 47 -1.58 11.26 -5.97
C GLU A 47 -0.73 12.18 -6.87
N ARG A 48 0.42 12.66 -6.39
CA ARG A 48 1.33 13.46 -7.21
C ARG A 48 2.06 12.65 -8.26
N VAL A 49 2.43 11.41 -7.94
CA VAL A 49 3.06 10.48 -8.89
C VAL A 49 2.07 10.12 -10.00
N GLU A 50 0.84 9.80 -9.63
CA GLU A 50 -0.25 9.50 -10.58
C GLU A 50 -0.56 10.66 -11.52
N LEU A 51 -0.51 11.91 -11.02
CA LEU A 51 -0.72 13.09 -11.86
C LEU A 51 0.47 13.38 -12.80
N LEU A 52 1.68 13.00 -12.41
CA LEU A 52 2.91 13.32 -13.13
C LEU A 52 3.20 12.33 -14.27
N LEU A 53 2.87 11.07 -14.07
CA LEU A 53 3.26 9.97 -14.95
C LEU A 53 2.09 9.53 -15.83
N ASP A 54 2.42 8.90 -16.97
CA ASP A 54 1.39 8.28 -17.82
C ASP A 54 0.69 7.16 -17.06
N GLU A 55 -0.62 7.03 -17.25
CA GLU A 55 -1.43 6.02 -16.59
C GLU A 55 -0.88 4.61 -16.85
N GLY A 56 -0.69 3.83 -15.78
CA GLY A 56 -0.14 2.46 -15.84
C GLY A 56 1.37 2.37 -16.05
N SER A 57 2.10 3.48 -16.16
CA SER A 57 3.56 3.47 -16.34
C SER A 57 4.37 3.37 -15.04
N PHE A 58 3.77 3.69 -13.89
CA PHE A 58 4.45 3.69 -12.60
C PHE A 58 4.74 2.28 -12.10
N VAL A 59 6.00 2.02 -11.75
CA VAL A 59 6.45 0.78 -11.09
C VAL A 59 7.13 1.16 -9.77
N GLU A 60 6.53 0.76 -8.66
CA GLU A 60 7.00 1.12 -7.32
C GLU A 60 8.15 0.21 -6.88
N LEU A 61 9.15 0.82 -6.23
CA LEU A 61 10.29 0.12 -5.63
C LEU A 61 10.24 0.29 -4.11
N ASP A 62 10.74 -0.72 -3.39
CA ASP A 62 10.91 -0.69 -1.94
C ASP A 62 9.62 -0.42 -1.13
N GLU A 63 8.45 -0.81 -1.65
CA GLU A 63 7.12 -0.56 -1.04
C GLU A 63 7.01 -1.03 0.42
N PHE A 64 7.68 -2.12 0.79
CA PHE A 64 7.67 -2.68 2.15
C PHE A 64 8.86 -2.28 3.02
N ALA A 65 9.69 -1.35 2.57
CA ALA A 65 10.85 -0.92 3.34
C ALA A 65 10.45 -0.32 4.69
N ARG A 66 11.19 -0.70 5.74
CA ARG A 66 11.02 -0.20 7.11
C ARG A 66 12.36 0.28 7.66
N HIS A 67 12.31 1.27 8.53
CA HIS A 67 13.50 1.78 9.21
C HIS A 67 14.08 0.72 10.16
N ARG A 68 15.42 0.74 10.36
CA ARG A 68 16.15 -0.25 11.18
C ARG A 68 16.62 0.27 12.55
N SER A 69 16.19 1.46 12.97
CA SER A 69 16.54 2.02 14.30
C SER A 69 15.78 1.41 15.46
#